data_AF-A0A957MFI2-F1
#
_entry.id   AF-A0A957MFI2-F1
#
_cell.length_a   1.000
_cell.length_b   1.000
_cell.length_c   1.000
_cell.angle_alpha   90.00
_cell.angle_beta   90.00
_cell.angle_gamma   90.00
#
_symmetry.space_group_name_H-M   'P 1'
#
loop_
_entity.id
_entity.type
_entity.pdbx_description
1 polymer ?
#
loop_
_entity_poly.entity_id
_entity_poly.type
_entity_poly.pdbx_seq_one_letter_code
_entity_poly.pdbx_strand_id
1 'polypeptide(L)'
;MSGILLPGQDKPSSSGGGSGIELPKGYSRRRDESAEQESAPAETPVAPESDIEAAPEVAPEAAPQRRGRPGEDLLFPPTGAQVQCPNCGTPYAVPIFTIIDLGVNPELGPALLGGQVNMAMCPQCGAGGPLSAPLMVHEPAHDFLGVFVPPTGSDESQRQRIIGELTQTLMRRLPTEARRGYMLQPREYMDWNRFMEKLWEFQGVTPEMLRRQRDQAAAIQNLMRLADDPSALDIALERHRSLIDRQFFALLERLMMMSGAQGDRQSAEALRALRLALLEKTEVGQEIKRLQQRVEQTIRQIQPGATREDILDVLLAAWNAEDGDEVAPSVAMALGPNLDYQFLLVIANRLEGETDEQTRQHMEQLREIITAMQEQQQASQQQMA
;
A
#
# COMPACT_ATOMS: atom_id res chain seq x y z
N MET A 1 -10.94 50.61 23.93
CA MET A 1 -10.19 50.39 25.18
C MET A 1 -10.02 48.88 25.32
N SER A 2 -9.16 48.26 24.51
CA SER A 2 -7.74 47.97 24.84
C SER A 2 -7.65 46.91 25.96
N GLY A 3 -7.04 45.73 25.78
CA GLY A 3 -6.04 45.37 24.79
C GLY A 3 -5.80 43.87 24.60
N ILE A 4 -4.84 43.66 23.70
CA ILE A 4 -4.34 42.44 23.07
C ILE A 4 -3.34 41.72 23.99
N LEU A 5 -3.33 40.38 23.95
CA LEU A 5 -2.15 39.52 24.10
C LEU A 5 -2.42 38.12 23.50
N LEU A 6 -1.55 37.73 22.57
CA LEU A 6 -1.40 36.40 21.93
C LEU A 6 -0.51 35.48 22.82
N PRO A 7 0.10 34.38 22.31
CA PRO A 7 -0.42 33.02 22.13
C PRO A 7 0.38 31.99 22.95
N GLY A 8 -0.14 30.77 23.11
CA GLY A 8 0.62 29.63 23.67
C GLY A 8 -0.07 29.00 24.88
N GLN A 9 -0.85 27.96 24.62
CA GLN A 9 -1.02 26.87 25.58
C GLN A 9 -1.04 25.55 24.82
N ASP A 10 -0.03 24.75 25.14
CA ASP A 10 0.20 23.40 24.68
C ASP A 10 -0.99 22.49 25.00
N LYS A 11 -1.36 21.66 24.02
CA LYS A 11 -1.99 20.36 24.29
C LYS A 11 -1.09 19.29 23.68
N PRO A 12 -0.87 18.16 24.38
CA PRO A 12 -0.01 17.09 23.89
C PRO A 12 -0.72 16.43 22.70
N SER A 13 -0.14 16.49 21.51
CA SER A 13 -0.59 15.69 20.39
C SER A 13 -0.14 14.24 20.60
N SER A 14 -1.14 13.36 20.62
CA SER A 14 -1.01 11.92 20.56
C SER A 14 -0.08 11.51 19.40
N SER A 15 0.90 10.67 19.74
CA SER A 15 1.77 9.96 18.81
C SER A 15 0.96 9.16 17.80
N GLY A 16 0.90 9.65 16.56
CA GLY A 16 0.47 8.87 15.40
C GLY A 16 1.64 8.01 14.92
N GLY A 17 1.45 6.69 14.95
CA GLY A 17 2.38 5.71 14.40
C GLY A 17 2.54 5.89 12.90
N GLY A 18 3.65 6.48 12.49
CA GLY A 18 4.12 6.42 11.11
C GLY A 18 4.90 5.14 10.92
N SER A 19 4.39 4.25 10.07
CA SER A 19 5.17 3.15 9.48
C SER A 19 6.23 3.75 8.55
N GLY A 20 7.27 4.35 9.13
CA GLY A 20 8.45 4.82 8.42
C GLY A 20 9.40 3.66 8.19
N ILE A 21 10.00 3.60 7.01
CA ILE A 21 11.11 2.70 6.69
C ILE A 21 12.16 2.85 7.80
N GLU A 22 12.37 1.81 8.61
CA GLU A 22 13.41 1.82 9.64
C GLU A 22 14.79 1.83 8.96
N LEU A 23 15.53 2.92 9.13
CA LEU A 23 16.85 3.10 8.54
C LEU A 23 17.94 2.38 9.38
N PRO A 24 18.93 1.72 8.74
CA PRO A 24 20.08 1.18 9.44
C PRO A 24 20.93 2.28 10.08
N LYS A 25 21.26 2.12 11.37
CA LYS A 25 22.09 3.06 12.13
C LYS A 25 23.55 2.90 11.73
N GLY A 26 24.15 3.89 11.06
CA GLY A 26 25.60 3.86 10.82
C GLY A 26 26.14 4.75 9.72
N TYR A 27 25.84 6.06 9.71
CA TYR A 27 26.54 7.01 8.83
C TYR A 27 27.00 8.24 9.62
N SER A 28 27.99 8.03 10.49
CA SER A 28 28.84 9.10 11.02
C SER A 28 30.29 8.68 10.80
N ARG A 29 30.95 9.23 9.77
CA ARG A 29 32.40 9.09 9.59
C ARG A 29 33.10 9.88 10.70
N ARG A 30 33.81 9.17 11.59
CA ARG A 30 34.75 9.74 12.55
C ARG A 30 36.04 10.09 11.79
N ARG A 31 36.53 11.31 11.98
CA ARG A 31 37.78 11.84 11.44
C ARG A 31 38.90 11.49 12.42
N ASP A 32 39.88 10.71 11.99
CA ASP A 32 41.12 10.43 12.74
C ASP A 32 42.28 11.23 12.14
N GLU A 33 42.98 11.95 13.03
CA GLU A 33 44.38 12.43 13.01
C GLU A 33 44.51 13.14 14.38
N SER A 34 45.36 12.79 15.35
CA SER A 34 46.80 12.57 15.29
C SER A 34 47.29 11.84 16.55
N ALA A 35 48.47 11.23 16.44
CA ALA A 35 49.17 10.39 17.41
C ALA A 35 49.62 11.11 18.71
N GLU A 36 49.81 10.32 19.77
CA GLU A 36 51.06 10.29 20.54
C GLU A 36 51.19 9.00 21.37
N GLN A 37 52.44 8.56 21.51
CA GLN A 37 52.92 7.26 22.00
C GLN A 37 52.99 7.21 23.53
N GLU A 38 52.83 6.03 24.14
CA GLU A 38 53.81 5.52 25.12
C GLU A 38 53.65 4.01 25.43
N SER A 39 54.73 3.47 25.98
CA SER A 39 55.28 2.11 26.01
C SER A 39 54.58 0.99 26.82
N ALA A 40 54.63 -0.21 26.25
CA ALA A 40 54.76 -1.61 26.73
C ALA A 40 55.22 -1.93 28.21
N PRO A 41 55.37 -3.21 28.63
CA PRO A 41 54.54 -4.44 28.52
C PRO A 41 54.46 -5.27 29.85
N ALA A 42 53.67 -6.35 29.91
CA ALA A 42 53.88 -7.51 30.83
C ALA A 42 53.02 -8.70 30.34
N GLU A 43 53.61 -9.71 29.71
CA GLU A 43 54.11 -10.99 30.28
C GLU A 43 53.03 -12.05 30.62
N THR A 44 53.16 -13.19 29.93
CA THR A 44 52.42 -14.46 29.99
C THR A 44 52.80 -15.28 31.24
N PRO A 45 52.10 -16.38 31.62
CA PRO A 45 52.39 -17.68 30.99
C PRO A 45 51.21 -18.69 30.88
N VAL A 46 51.42 -19.65 29.99
CA VAL A 46 50.70 -20.91 29.73
C VAL A 46 51.21 -22.00 30.71
N ALA A 47 50.38 -22.89 31.29
CA ALA A 47 50.14 -24.32 30.93
C ALA A 47 49.65 -25.08 32.20
N PRO A 48 49.28 -26.39 32.22
CA PRO A 48 49.04 -27.37 31.14
C PRO A 48 47.73 -28.19 31.29
N GLU A 49 47.61 -29.18 30.40
CA GLU A 49 46.53 -30.14 30.09
C GLU A 49 46.04 -31.04 31.23
N SER A 50 44.77 -31.46 31.14
CA SER A 50 44.30 -32.73 31.69
C SER A 50 43.19 -33.31 30.79
N ASP A 51 43.48 -34.48 30.24
CA ASP A 51 42.63 -35.31 29.38
C ASP A 51 41.29 -35.69 30.03
N ILE A 52 40.18 -35.48 29.32
CA ILE A 52 38.93 -36.23 29.50
C ILE A 52 38.36 -36.54 28.11
N GLU A 53 38.36 -37.83 27.78
CA GLU A 53 37.62 -38.41 26.65
C GLU A 53 36.10 -38.23 26.82
N ALA A 54 35.42 -37.71 25.79
CA ALA A 54 33.97 -37.88 25.65
C ALA A 54 33.49 -37.72 24.18
N ALA A 55 33.01 -38.84 23.62
CA ALA A 55 31.92 -39.01 22.64
C ALA A 55 31.93 -38.26 21.27
N PRO A 56 31.38 -38.86 20.20
CA PRO A 56 31.57 -38.39 18.83
C PRO A 56 30.75 -37.11 18.55
N GLU A 57 31.40 -36.18 17.83
CA GLU A 57 30.84 -34.92 17.35
C GLU A 57 29.61 -35.17 16.45
N VAL A 58 28.45 -34.72 16.94
CA VAL A 58 27.29 -34.43 16.08
C VAL A 58 27.59 -33.10 15.40
N ALA A 59 27.63 -33.09 14.07
CA ALA A 59 27.80 -31.89 13.26
C ALA A 59 26.81 -30.80 13.72
N PRO A 60 27.25 -29.54 13.89
CA PRO A 60 26.32 -28.49 14.29
C PRO A 60 25.32 -28.29 13.15
N GLU A 61 24.06 -28.61 13.43
CA GLU A 61 22.92 -28.20 12.64
C GLU A 61 23.08 -26.70 12.31
N ALA A 62 22.99 -26.39 11.02
CA ALA A 62 23.08 -25.04 10.52
C ALA A 62 22.15 -24.15 11.34
N ALA A 63 22.75 -23.21 12.07
CA ALA A 63 22.02 -22.22 12.83
C ALA A 63 20.96 -21.57 11.91
N PRO A 64 19.72 -21.39 12.37
CA PRO A 64 18.67 -20.80 11.56
C PRO A 64 19.17 -19.45 11.07
N GLN A 65 19.14 -19.25 9.75
CA GLN A 65 19.51 -18.00 9.10
C GLN A 65 18.77 -16.88 9.84
N ARG A 66 19.53 -15.98 10.46
CA ARG A 66 18.97 -14.78 11.07
C ARG A 66 18.20 -14.07 9.97
N ARG A 67 16.87 -14.02 10.07
CA ARG A 67 16.05 -13.16 9.22
C ARG A 67 16.64 -11.75 9.35
N GLY A 68 17.22 -11.24 8.26
CA GLY A 68 17.81 -9.91 8.20
C GLY A 68 16.80 -8.86 8.60
N ARG A 69 17.28 -7.75 9.15
CA ARG A 69 16.41 -6.61 9.48
C ARG A 69 15.80 -6.02 8.20
N PRO A 70 14.60 -5.43 8.26
CA PRO A 70 14.05 -4.68 7.14
C PRO A 70 15.07 -3.60 6.69
N GLY A 71 15.58 -3.72 5.47
CA GLY A 71 16.57 -2.80 4.89
C GLY A 71 18.01 -3.32 4.75
N GLU A 72 18.33 -4.56 5.16
CA GLU A 72 19.69 -5.12 5.02
C GLU A 72 20.01 -5.69 3.62
N ASP A 73 19.01 -5.96 2.77
CA ASP A 73 19.18 -6.58 1.44
C ASP A 73 18.77 -5.67 0.26
N LEU A 74 19.12 -4.38 0.31
CA LEU A 74 18.90 -3.47 -0.82
C LEU A 74 20.01 -3.61 -1.87
N LEU A 75 19.66 -3.95 -3.11
CA LEU A 75 20.63 -4.03 -4.22
C LEU A 75 21.32 -2.69 -4.47
N PHE A 76 20.57 -1.60 -4.29
CA PHE A 76 21.04 -0.22 -4.38
C PHE A 76 20.65 0.52 -3.09
N PRO A 77 21.53 0.54 -2.07
CA PRO A 77 21.23 1.22 -0.82
C PRO A 77 21.17 2.75 -1.05
N PRO A 78 20.29 3.46 -0.35
CA PRO A 78 20.20 4.92 -0.44
C PRO A 78 21.47 5.57 0.12
N THR A 79 21.81 6.74 -0.42
CA THR A 79 22.92 7.55 0.09
C THR A 79 22.37 8.63 1.02
N GLY A 80 23.04 8.89 2.14
CA GLY A 80 22.67 9.99 3.04
C GLY A 80 23.01 11.36 2.44
N ALA A 81 22.03 12.26 2.40
CA ALA A 81 22.21 13.67 2.05
C ALA A 81 21.92 14.57 3.25
N GLN A 82 22.76 15.57 3.48
CA GLN A 82 22.50 16.60 4.49
C GLN A 82 21.60 17.67 3.89
N VAL A 83 20.47 17.95 4.54
CA VAL A 83 19.52 18.99 4.15
C VAL A 83 19.28 19.95 5.30
N GLN A 84 18.91 21.19 4.99
CA GLN A 84 18.53 22.18 5.98
C GLN A 84 17.04 22.47 5.88
N CYS A 85 16.32 22.39 7.00
CA CYS A 85 14.89 22.69 7.02
C CYS A 85 14.65 24.17 6.67
N PRO A 86 13.85 24.49 5.64
CA PRO A 86 13.57 25.88 5.28
C PRO A 86 12.67 26.60 6.31
N ASN A 87 11.95 25.86 7.15
CA ASN A 87 11.01 26.42 8.12
C ASN A 87 11.68 26.77 9.47
N CYS A 88 12.56 25.90 9.98
CA CYS A 88 13.19 26.08 11.30
C CYS A 88 14.72 26.11 11.28
N GLY A 89 15.36 25.94 10.12
CA GLY A 89 16.82 25.96 9.97
C GLY A 89 17.56 24.73 10.47
N THR A 90 16.86 23.74 11.06
CA THR A 90 17.48 22.51 11.59
C THR A 90 18.15 21.71 10.46
N PRO A 91 19.47 21.42 10.54
CA PRO A 91 20.12 20.50 9.62
C PRO A 91 19.83 19.04 10.01
N TYR A 92 19.59 18.17 9.03
CA TYR A 92 19.36 16.74 9.25
C TYR A 92 19.73 15.93 8.01
N ALA A 93 20.00 14.64 8.21
CA ALA A 93 20.30 13.70 7.14
C ALA A 93 19.02 13.01 6.64
N VAL A 94 18.92 12.83 5.33
CA VAL A 94 17.83 12.12 4.66
C VAL A 94 18.38 11.07 3.69
N PRO A 95 17.75 9.90 3.56
CA PRO A 95 18.13 8.90 2.57
C PRO A 95 17.69 9.35 1.17
N ILE A 96 18.60 9.25 0.19
CA ILE A 96 18.34 9.50 -1.23
C ILE A 96 18.56 8.20 -2.00
N PHE A 97 17.49 7.71 -2.61
CA PHE A 97 17.53 6.67 -3.62
C PHE A 97 17.84 7.28 -4.98
N THR A 98 18.85 6.74 -5.66
CA THR A 98 19.21 7.11 -7.03
C THR A 98 18.90 5.99 -8.03
N ILE A 99 18.84 4.75 -7.57
CA ILE A 99 18.42 3.57 -8.34
C ILE A 99 17.48 2.75 -7.46
N ILE A 100 16.33 2.36 -7.99
CA ILE A 100 15.41 1.38 -7.40
C ILE A 100 15.22 0.28 -8.43
N ASP A 101 15.42 -0.97 -7.99
CA ASP A 101 15.15 -2.16 -8.79
C ASP A 101 13.96 -2.89 -8.18
N LEU A 102 12.81 -2.82 -8.84
CA LEU A 102 11.56 -3.44 -8.37
C LEU A 102 11.52 -4.94 -8.59
N GLY A 103 12.44 -5.50 -9.41
CA GLY A 103 12.60 -6.94 -9.54
C GLY A 103 13.30 -7.58 -8.35
N VAL A 104 14.26 -6.85 -7.77
CA VAL A 104 15.03 -7.34 -6.61
C VAL A 104 14.45 -6.85 -5.28
N ASN A 105 13.98 -5.60 -5.24
CA ASN A 105 13.40 -4.97 -4.06
C ASN A 105 11.95 -4.50 -4.34
N PRO A 106 10.99 -5.42 -4.60
CA PRO A 106 9.60 -5.07 -4.89
C PRO A 106 8.91 -4.33 -3.74
N GLU A 107 9.38 -4.49 -2.51
CA GLU A 107 8.91 -3.79 -1.32
C GLU A 107 9.07 -2.27 -1.38
N LEU A 108 9.96 -1.76 -2.25
CA LEU A 108 10.12 -0.32 -2.49
C LEU A 108 9.04 0.26 -3.41
N GLY A 109 8.29 -0.59 -4.13
CA GLY A 109 7.24 -0.17 -5.05
C GLY A 109 6.14 0.66 -4.37
N PRO A 110 5.49 0.17 -3.30
CA PRO A 110 4.49 0.93 -2.56
C PRO A 110 5.01 2.26 -2.01
N ALA A 111 6.25 2.30 -1.49
CA ALA A 111 6.86 3.52 -0.98
C ALA A 111 7.14 4.54 -2.11
N LEU A 112 7.59 4.07 -3.28
CA LEU A 112 7.80 4.90 -4.46
C LEU A 112 6.49 5.48 -4.97
N LEU A 113 5.49 4.62 -5.20
CA LEU A 113 4.17 5.00 -5.72
C LEU A 113 3.39 5.89 -4.74
N GLY A 114 3.53 5.63 -3.44
CA GLY A 114 2.99 6.47 -2.36
C GLY A 114 3.72 7.80 -2.18
N GLY A 115 4.78 8.07 -2.96
CA GLY A 115 5.55 9.31 -2.89
C GLY A 115 6.39 9.45 -1.62
N GLN A 116 6.70 8.35 -0.93
CA GLN A 116 7.50 8.32 0.30
C GLN A 116 9.01 8.22 0.02
N VAL A 117 9.40 7.84 -1.21
CA VAL A 117 10.79 7.83 -1.67
C VAL A 117 11.29 9.26 -1.88
N ASN A 118 12.55 9.51 -1.50
CA ASN A 118 13.20 10.81 -1.66
C ASN A 118 12.38 11.95 -1.04
N MET A 119 11.81 11.71 0.14
CA MET A 119 11.08 12.71 0.91
C MET A 119 11.92 13.17 2.10
N ALA A 120 11.99 14.49 2.28
CA ALA A 120 12.55 15.09 3.47
C ALA A 120 11.44 15.39 4.48
N MET A 121 11.59 14.93 5.71
CA MET A 121 10.70 15.26 6.82
C MET A 121 11.54 15.76 8.00
N CYS A 122 11.37 17.04 8.36
CA CYS A 122 12.14 17.63 9.43
C CYS A 122 11.72 17.03 10.78
N PRO A 123 12.65 16.44 11.56
CA PRO A 123 12.32 15.83 12.84
C PRO A 123 11.92 16.87 13.90
N GLN A 124 12.26 18.14 13.70
CA GLN A 124 12.04 19.19 14.69
C GLN A 124 10.68 19.87 14.56
N CYS A 125 10.20 20.13 13.35
CA CYS A 125 8.96 20.88 13.12
C CYS A 125 7.95 20.18 12.20
N GLY A 126 8.28 18.99 11.70
CA GLY A 126 7.41 18.21 10.80
C GLY A 126 7.29 18.76 9.38
N ALA A 127 7.88 19.93 9.09
CA ALA A 127 7.92 20.46 7.73
C ALA A 127 8.71 19.51 6.81
N GLY A 128 8.16 19.24 5.63
CA GLY A 128 8.73 18.28 4.71
C GLY A 128 8.21 18.42 3.29
N GLY A 129 8.84 17.69 2.38
CA GLY A 129 8.48 17.69 0.97
C GLY A 129 9.35 16.76 0.14
N PRO A 130 8.97 16.56 -1.14
CA PRO A 130 9.76 15.77 -2.07
C PRO A 130 11.11 16.46 -2.35
N LEU A 131 12.15 15.65 -2.50
CA LEU A 131 13.49 16.10 -2.86
C LEU A 131 13.69 15.92 -4.36
N SER A 132 14.18 16.96 -5.02
CA SER A 132 14.53 16.94 -6.44
C SER A 132 15.85 16.22 -6.66
N ALA A 133 15.85 14.88 -6.57
CA ALA A 133 16.99 14.03 -6.84
C ALA A 133 16.76 13.19 -8.12
N PRO A 134 17.79 12.95 -8.95
CA PRO A 134 17.70 11.98 -10.04
C PRO A 134 17.35 10.59 -9.52
N LEU A 135 16.45 9.89 -10.20
CA LEU A 135 16.00 8.56 -9.81
C LEU A 135 15.83 7.67 -11.04
N MET A 136 16.50 6.53 -11.03
CA MET A 136 16.32 5.46 -12.01
C MET A 136 15.48 4.33 -11.40
N VAL A 137 14.47 3.87 -12.12
CA VAL A 137 13.60 2.76 -11.70
C VAL A 137 13.65 1.67 -12.76
N HIS A 138 14.04 0.48 -12.33
CA HIS A 138 14.02 -0.74 -13.12
C HIS A 138 12.79 -1.57 -12.73
N GLU A 139 11.92 -1.86 -13.69
CA GLU A 139 10.71 -2.69 -13.53
C GLU A 139 10.75 -3.82 -14.58
N PRO A 140 11.32 -4.99 -14.21
CA PRO A 140 11.53 -6.08 -15.16
C PRO A 140 10.24 -6.77 -15.60
N ALA A 141 9.15 -6.74 -14.81
CA ALA A 141 7.89 -7.38 -15.19
C ALA A 141 7.27 -6.74 -16.45
N HIS A 142 7.69 -5.51 -16.79
CA HIS A 142 7.21 -4.74 -17.93
C HIS A 142 8.31 -4.33 -18.91
N ASP A 143 9.49 -4.98 -18.84
CA ASP A 143 10.67 -4.64 -19.65
C ASP A 143 10.98 -3.12 -19.64
N PHE A 144 10.90 -2.49 -18.46
CA PHE A 144 11.00 -1.05 -18.32
C PHE A 144 12.23 -0.61 -17.52
N LEU A 145 12.97 0.35 -18.08
CA LEU A 145 13.97 1.14 -17.37
C LEU A 145 13.67 2.61 -17.62
N GLY A 146 13.30 3.34 -16.58
CA GLY A 146 13.01 4.76 -16.64
C GLY A 146 13.94 5.57 -15.74
N VAL A 147 14.28 6.77 -16.17
CA VAL A 147 15.12 7.70 -15.40
C VAL A 147 14.46 9.07 -15.34
N PHE A 148 14.18 9.53 -14.13
CA PHE A 148 13.78 10.90 -13.87
C PHE A 148 15.02 11.75 -13.57
N VAL A 149 15.17 12.86 -14.30
CA VAL A 149 16.17 13.88 -13.99
C VAL A 149 15.47 15.23 -13.87
N PRO A 150 15.47 15.88 -12.69
CA PRO A 150 14.78 17.14 -12.51
C PRO A 150 15.45 18.25 -13.36
N PRO A 151 14.68 19.18 -13.94
CA PRO A 151 15.22 20.29 -14.73
C PRO A 151 15.81 21.38 -13.80
N THR A 152 16.99 21.14 -13.24
CA THR A 152 17.65 22.04 -12.27
C THR A 152 18.68 22.97 -12.91
N GLY A 153 18.37 23.51 -14.09
CA GLY A 153 19.31 24.36 -14.85
C GLY A 153 20.52 23.60 -15.42
N SER A 154 20.46 22.27 -15.44
CA SER A 154 21.47 21.39 -15.99
C SER A 154 21.39 21.33 -17.52
N ASP A 155 22.55 21.45 -18.18
CA ASP A 155 22.65 21.31 -19.63
C ASP A 155 22.44 19.84 -20.07
N GLU A 156 22.00 19.63 -21.31
CA GLU A 156 21.83 18.32 -21.95
C GLU A 156 23.00 17.37 -21.67
N SER A 157 24.22 17.88 -21.79
CA SER A 157 25.44 17.09 -21.58
C SER A 157 25.58 16.56 -20.16
N GLN A 158 25.19 17.33 -19.15
CA GLN A 158 25.24 16.90 -17.76
C GLN A 158 24.17 15.84 -17.50
N ARG A 159 22.99 15.99 -18.11
CA ARG A 159 21.92 15.01 -18.00
C ARG A 159 22.35 13.65 -18.58
N GLN A 160 22.91 13.65 -19.77
CA GLN A 160 23.41 12.42 -20.41
C GLN A 160 24.51 11.74 -19.58
N ARG A 161 25.38 12.50 -18.91
CA ARG A 161 26.38 11.94 -17.97
C ARG A 161 25.72 11.25 -16.78
N ILE A 162 24.75 11.91 -16.13
CA ILE A 162 24.02 11.34 -14.99
C ILE A 162 23.35 10.03 -15.39
N ILE A 163 22.63 10.03 -16.53
CA ILE A 163 21.94 8.83 -17.03
C ILE A 163 22.94 7.71 -17.32
N GLY A 164 24.06 8.03 -17.97
CA GLY A 164 25.13 7.07 -18.25
C GLY A 164 25.71 6.45 -16.98
N GLU A 165 26.01 7.26 -15.96
CA GLU A 165 26.54 6.79 -14.67
C GLU A 165 25.56 5.86 -13.94
N LEU A 166 24.27 6.22 -13.91
CA LEU A 166 23.22 5.39 -13.31
C LEU A 166 23.06 4.06 -14.06
N THR A 167 23.01 4.11 -15.40
CA THR A 167 22.90 2.92 -16.25
C THR A 167 24.08 1.98 -16.05
N GLN A 168 25.31 2.51 -16.03
CA GLN A 168 26.51 1.70 -15.77
C GLN A 168 26.51 1.10 -14.37
N THR A 169 26.04 1.84 -13.37
CA THR A 169 25.93 1.36 -11.99
C THR A 169 24.93 0.21 -11.87
N LEU A 170 23.77 0.35 -12.52
CA LEU A 170 22.76 -0.71 -12.62
C LEU A 170 23.37 -1.97 -13.27
N MET A 171 23.94 -1.82 -14.47
CA MET A 171 24.46 -2.93 -15.26
C MET A 171 25.60 -3.69 -14.55
N ARG A 172 26.45 -3.01 -13.77
CA ARG A 172 27.53 -3.66 -13.01
C ARG A 172 27.02 -4.55 -11.88
N ARG A 173 25.92 -4.18 -11.24
CA ARG A 173 25.35 -4.94 -10.11
C ARG A 173 24.37 -6.02 -10.53
N LEU A 174 23.74 -5.87 -11.70
CA LEU A 174 22.83 -6.88 -12.22
C LEU A 174 23.58 -8.14 -12.72
N PRO A 175 23.06 -9.34 -12.41
CA PRO A 175 23.48 -10.60 -13.04
C PRO A 175 23.38 -10.53 -14.56
N THR A 176 24.21 -11.29 -15.27
CA THR A 176 24.29 -11.25 -16.74
C THR A 176 22.97 -11.63 -17.39
N GLU A 177 22.25 -12.58 -16.79
CA GLU A 177 20.99 -13.12 -17.27
C GLU A 177 19.84 -12.10 -17.15
N ALA A 178 19.94 -11.20 -16.17
CA ALA A 178 18.97 -10.13 -15.94
C ALA A 178 19.20 -8.93 -16.87
N ARG A 179 20.31 -8.87 -17.61
CA ARG A 179 20.63 -7.74 -18.51
C ARG A 179 19.86 -7.88 -19.82
N ARG A 180 18.90 -6.99 -20.03
CA ARG A 180 18.01 -7.00 -21.19
C ARG A 180 18.28 -5.80 -22.09
N GLY A 181 17.91 -5.92 -23.37
CA GLY A 181 18.20 -4.90 -24.39
C GLY A 181 17.62 -3.52 -24.09
N TYR A 182 16.43 -3.46 -23.45
CA TYR A 182 15.78 -2.19 -23.09
C TYR A 182 16.61 -1.34 -22.11
N MET A 183 17.50 -1.96 -21.33
CA MET A 183 18.34 -1.26 -20.35
C MET A 183 19.40 -0.38 -21.01
N LEU A 184 19.73 -0.63 -22.28
CA LEU A 184 20.71 0.16 -23.02
C LEU A 184 20.14 1.50 -23.51
N GLN A 185 18.83 1.65 -23.46
CA GLN A 185 18.11 2.86 -23.87
C GLN A 185 17.05 3.21 -22.81
N PRO A 186 17.47 3.69 -21.62
CA PRO A 186 16.54 4.08 -20.57
C PRO A 186 15.61 5.20 -21.06
N ARG A 187 14.33 5.13 -20.67
CA ARG A 187 13.35 6.17 -20.99
C ARG A 187 13.56 7.38 -20.08
N GLU A 188 13.80 8.54 -20.67
CA GLU A 188 14.05 9.79 -19.94
C GLU A 188 12.75 10.51 -19.58
N TYR A 189 12.67 10.98 -18.33
CA TYR A 189 11.56 11.78 -17.82
C TYR A 189 12.10 13.05 -17.15
N MET A 190 11.52 14.20 -17.49
CA MET A 190 11.83 15.50 -16.88
C MET A 190 10.71 16.01 -15.96
N ASP A 191 9.54 15.37 -16.02
CA ASP A 191 8.37 15.67 -15.20
C ASP A 191 8.12 14.47 -14.28
N TRP A 192 8.15 14.73 -12.97
CA TRP A 192 7.93 13.71 -11.95
C TRP A 192 6.54 13.06 -12.10
N ASN A 193 5.51 13.85 -12.43
CA ASN A 193 4.16 13.33 -12.57
C ASN A 193 4.06 12.34 -13.73
N ARG A 194 4.67 12.64 -14.89
CA ARG A 194 4.70 11.71 -16.03
C ARG A 194 5.49 10.44 -15.75
N PHE A 195 6.57 10.56 -14.97
CA PHE A 195 7.34 9.39 -14.54
C PHE A 195 6.50 8.48 -13.65
N MET A 196 5.84 9.07 -12.63
CA MET A 196 4.96 8.32 -11.73
C MET A 196 3.75 7.75 -12.45
N GLU A 197 3.12 8.49 -13.37
CA GLU A 197 2.02 7.99 -14.21
C GLU A 197 2.42 6.71 -14.94
N LYS A 198 3.63 6.66 -15.53
CA LYS A 198 4.12 5.45 -16.20
C LYS A 198 4.27 4.26 -15.24
N LEU A 199 4.70 4.50 -14.01
CA LEU A 199 4.85 3.46 -13.00
C LEU A 199 3.49 2.98 -12.47
N TRP A 200 2.51 3.87 -12.34
CA TRP A 200 1.14 3.51 -11.97
C TRP A 200 0.44 2.65 -13.02
N GLU A 201 0.74 2.86 -14.32
CA GLU A 201 0.21 2.01 -15.39
C GLU A 201 0.58 0.53 -15.20
N PHE A 202 1.78 0.25 -14.66
CA PHE A 202 2.22 -1.12 -14.35
C PHE A 202 1.45 -1.77 -13.21
N GLN A 203 0.81 -0.96 -12.35
CA GLN A 203 -0.10 -1.42 -11.30
C GLN A 203 -1.56 -1.47 -11.76
N GLY A 204 -1.81 -1.31 -13.07
CA GLY A 204 -3.16 -1.24 -13.62
C GLY A 204 -3.90 0.06 -13.29
N VAL A 205 -3.21 1.09 -12.78
CA VAL A 205 -3.79 2.39 -12.47
C VAL A 205 -3.43 3.38 -13.58
N THR A 206 -4.42 3.73 -14.41
CA THR A 206 -4.20 4.66 -15.52
C THR A 206 -4.43 6.13 -15.09
N PRO A 207 -3.82 7.11 -15.79
CA PRO A 207 -4.13 8.53 -15.59
C PRO A 207 -5.63 8.83 -15.75
N GLU A 208 -6.31 8.13 -16.65
CA GLU A 208 -7.74 8.22 -16.88
C GLU A 208 -8.54 7.75 -15.66
N MET A 209 -8.12 6.67 -14.99
CA MET A 209 -8.73 6.22 -13.74
C MET A 209 -8.53 7.23 -12.61
N LEU A 210 -7.34 7.82 -12.48
CA LEU A 210 -7.08 8.87 -11.47
C LEU A 210 -7.88 10.14 -11.74
N ARG A 211 -7.97 10.57 -13.00
CA ARG A 211 -8.84 11.70 -13.40
C ARG A 211 -10.29 11.40 -13.12
N ARG A 212 -10.77 10.21 -13.51
CA ARG A 212 -12.13 9.76 -13.25
C ARG A 212 -12.43 9.79 -11.75
N GLN A 213 -11.55 9.29 -10.89
CA GLN A 213 -11.74 9.34 -9.44
C GLN A 213 -11.84 10.78 -8.91
N ARG A 214 -11.01 11.70 -9.41
CA ARG A 214 -11.09 13.14 -9.06
C ARG A 214 -12.40 13.75 -9.52
N ASP A 215 -12.84 13.44 -10.74
CA ASP A 215 -14.10 13.92 -11.31
C ASP A 215 -15.30 13.36 -10.52
N GLN A 216 -15.26 12.09 -10.11
CA GLN A 216 -16.27 11.48 -9.23
C GLN A 216 -16.33 12.18 -7.87
N ALA A 217 -15.19 12.48 -7.25
CA ALA A 217 -15.14 13.22 -5.99
C ALA A 217 -15.73 14.63 -6.13
N ALA A 218 -15.38 15.35 -7.20
CA ALA A 218 -15.94 16.66 -7.50
C ALA A 218 -17.46 16.61 -7.79
N ALA A 219 -17.91 15.57 -8.48
CA ALA A 219 -19.32 15.31 -8.76
C ALA A 219 -20.11 15.06 -7.46
N ILE A 220 -19.58 14.25 -6.52
CA ILE A 220 -20.20 14.05 -5.20
C ILE A 220 -20.38 15.38 -4.48
N GLN A 221 -19.33 16.21 -4.42
CA GLN A 221 -19.40 17.52 -3.76
C GLN A 221 -20.39 18.48 -4.44
N ASN A 222 -20.57 18.39 -5.76
CA ASN A 222 -21.56 19.16 -6.49
C ASN A 222 -22.98 18.67 -6.18
N LEU A 223 -23.23 17.37 -6.35
CA LEU A 223 -24.54 16.76 -6.12
C LEU A 223 -25.00 16.91 -4.66
N MET A 224 -24.09 16.81 -3.70
CA MET A 224 -24.39 17.00 -2.27
C MET A 224 -24.95 18.40 -1.99
N ARG A 225 -24.46 19.44 -2.67
CA ARG A 225 -24.98 20.80 -2.53
C ARG A 225 -26.35 21.01 -3.18
N LEU A 226 -26.73 20.13 -4.09
CA LEU A 226 -28.01 20.15 -4.80
C LEU A 226 -29.02 19.17 -4.22
N ALA A 227 -28.67 18.43 -3.16
CA ALA A 227 -29.52 17.37 -2.61
C ALA A 227 -30.89 17.87 -2.13
N ASP A 228 -30.99 19.14 -1.70
CA ASP A 228 -32.23 19.76 -1.23
C ASP A 228 -33.12 20.34 -2.35
N ASP A 229 -32.63 20.38 -3.61
CA ASP A 229 -33.39 20.81 -4.78
C ASP A 229 -33.56 19.62 -5.76
N PRO A 230 -34.72 18.92 -5.71
CA PRO A 230 -34.94 17.74 -6.54
C PRO A 230 -34.78 18.00 -8.04
N SER A 231 -35.19 19.18 -8.51
CA SER A 231 -35.15 19.52 -9.93
C SER A 231 -33.73 19.81 -10.40
N ALA A 232 -32.95 20.55 -9.61
CA ALA A 232 -31.55 20.81 -9.90
C ALA A 232 -30.70 19.53 -9.78
N LEU A 233 -31.05 18.66 -8.83
CA LEU A 233 -30.41 17.36 -8.66
C LEU A 233 -30.61 16.49 -9.90
N ASP A 234 -31.83 16.38 -10.43
CA ASP A 234 -32.10 15.56 -11.62
C ASP A 234 -31.30 16.04 -12.84
N ILE A 235 -31.21 17.35 -13.05
CA ILE A 235 -30.38 17.94 -14.12
C ILE A 235 -28.89 17.66 -13.87
N ALA A 236 -28.44 17.68 -12.62
CA ALA A 236 -27.06 17.37 -12.28
C ALA A 236 -26.74 15.87 -12.44
N LEU A 237 -27.68 14.98 -12.11
CA LEU A 237 -27.50 13.53 -12.29
C LEU A 237 -27.33 13.18 -13.77
N GLU A 238 -28.13 13.76 -14.65
CA GLU A 238 -27.99 13.50 -16.10
C GLU A 238 -26.61 13.95 -16.61
N ARG A 239 -26.11 15.10 -16.14
CA ARG A 239 -24.77 15.59 -16.51
C ARG A 239 -23.62 14.70 -16.03
N HIS A 240 -23.79 14.02 -14.90
CA HIS A 240 -22.75 13.16 -14.33
C HIS A 240 -23.02 11.66 -14.55
N ARG A 241 -24.01 11.29 -15.38
CA ARG A 241 -24.44 9.91 -15.58
C ARG A 241 -23.28 8.95 -15.88
N SER A 242 -22.32 9.38 -16.71
CA SER A 242 -21.15 8.57 -17.08
C SER A 242 -20.13 8.35 -15.96
N LEU A 243 -20.22 9.13 -14.87
CA LEU A 243 -19.36 9.03 -13.69
C LEU A 243 -20.00 8.19 -12.58
N ILE A 244 -21.32 7.97 -12.62
CA ILE A 244 -22.06 7.24 -11.58
C ILE A 244 -21.99 5.75 -11.89
N ASP A 245 -21.04 5.06 -11.27
CA ASP A 245 -20.83 3.62 -11.32
C ASP A 245 -20.69 3.02 -9.91
N ARG A 246 -20.38 1.72 -9.79
CA ARG A 246 -20.20 1.07 -8.48
C ARG A 246 -19.05 1.69 -7.68
N GLN A 247 -17.99 2.17 -8.34
CA GLN A 247 -16.86 2.84 -7.68
C GLN A 247 -17.29 4.21 -7.12
N PHE A 248 -18.17 4.93 -7.81
CA PHE A 248 -18.78 6.17 -7.32
C PHE A 248 -19.52 5.94 -6.00
N PHE A 249 -20.34 4.88 -5.90
CA PHE A 249 -21.03 4.53 -4.66
C PHE A 249 -20.05 4.14 -3.56
N ALA A 250 -19.00 3.36 -3.85
CA ALA A 250 -17.96 3.01 -2.88
C ALA A 250 -17.23 4.26 -2.34
N LEU A 251 -16.93 5.23 -3.22
CA LEU A 251 -16.33 6.51 -2.83
C LEU A 251 -17.29 7.31 -1.92
N LEU A 252 -18.59 7.36 -2.27
CA LEU A 252 -19.61 8.03 -1.47
C LEU A 252 -19.71 7.44 -0.05
N GLU A 253 -19.74 6.11 0.08
CA GLU A 253 -19.75 5.42 1.39
C GLU A 253 -18.51 5.73 2.21
N ARG A 254 -17.33 5.75 1.57
CA ARG A 254 -16.08 6.13 2.23
C ARG A 254 -16.14 7.55 2.80
N LEU A 255 -16.65 8.50 2.01
CA LEU A 255 -16.83 9.88 2.46
C LEU A 255 -17.82 9.98 3.63
N MET A 256 -18.93 9.23 3.58
CA MET A 256 -19.90 9.14 4.67
C MET A 256 -19.26 8.64 5.98
N MET A 257 -18.49 7.54 5.91
CA MET A 257 -17.79 6.99 7.07
C MET A 257 -16.78 7.99 7.66
N MET A 258 -16.01 8.67 6.80
CA MET A 258 -15.04 9.68 7.22
C MET A 258 -15.70 10.88 7.91
N SER A 259 -16.78 11.43 7.34
CA SER A 259 -17.54 12.53 7.95
C SER A 259 -18.11 12.14 9.32
N GLY A 260 -18.63 10.91 9.44
CA GLY A 260 -19.09 10.37 10.72
C GLY A 260 -17.99 10.28 11.78
N ALA A 261 -16.82 9.75 11.42
CA ALA A 261 -15.67 9.62 12.32
C ALA A 261 -15.11 10.98 12.80
N GLN A 262 -15.19 12.01 11.96
CA GLN A 262 -14.75 13.37 12.29
C GLN A 262 -15.79 14.19 13.07
N GLY A 263 -17.00 13.65 13.28
CA GLY A 263 -18.09 14.34 13.96
C GLY A 263 -18.82 15.39 13.09
N ASP A 264 -18.56 15.42 11.79
CA ASP A 264 -19.25 16.30 10.84
C ASP A 264 -20.63 15.73 10.47
N ARG A 265 -21.59 15.95 11.37
CA ARG A 265 -22.96 15.44 11.22
C ARG A 265 -23.68 16.01 10.01
N GLN A 266 -23.44 17.28 9.68
CA GLN A 266 -24.11 17.94 8.56
C GLN A 266 -23.72 17.30 7.24
N SER A 267 -22.41 17.10 7.00
CA SER A 267 -21.94 16.44 5.79
C SER A 267 -22.38 14.98 5.75
N ALA A 268 -22.36 14.26 6.89
CA ALA A 268 -22.82 12.87 6.94
C ALA A 268 -24.32 12.74 6.56
N GLU A 269 -25.17 13.66 7.03
CA GLU A 269 -26.59 13.69 6.67
C GLU A 269 -26.82 14.02 5.19
N ALA A 270 -26.10 15.01 4.65
CA ALA A 270 -26.21 15.39 3.24
C ALA A 270 -25.74 14.27 2.30
N LEU A 271 -24.62 13.61 2.61
CA LEU A 271 -24.11 12.47 1.85
C LEU A 271 -25.08 11.29 1.91
N ARG A 272 -25.71 11.04 3.07
CA ARG A 272 -26.74 10.00 3.21
C ARG A 272 -27.99 10.30 2.38
N ALA A 273 -28.45 11.55 2.35
CA ALA A 273 -29.58 11.97 1.52
C ALA A 273 -29.26 11.80 0.03
N LEU A 274 -28.07 12.23 -0.40
CA LEU A 274 -27.58 12.03 -1.76
C LEU A 274 -27.55 10.55 -2.14
N ARG A 275 -27.03 9.69 -1.26
CA ARG A 275 -26.99 8.25 -1.48
C ARG A 275 -28.38 7.66 -1.72
N LEU A 276 -29.37 8.04 -0.90
CA LEU A 276 -30.75 7.59 -1.08
C LEU A 276 -31.31 8.04 -2.43
N ALA A 277 -31.09 9.31 -2.81
CA ALA A 277 -31.51 9.82 -4.11
C ALA A 277 -30.86 9.06 -5.28
N LEU A 278 -29.55 8.78 -5.21
CA LEU A 278 -28.82 8.03 -6.22
C LEU A 278 -29.34 6.59 -6.35
N LEU A 279 -29.64 5.93 -5.23
CA LEU A 279 -30.24 4.60 -5.25
C LEU A 279 -31.62 4.57 -5.90
N GLU A 280 -32.41 5.65 -5.82
CA GLU A 280 -33.72 5.72 -6.48
C GLU A 280 -33.62 6.12 -7.95
N LYS A 281 -32.74 7.06 -8.29
CA LYS A 281 -32.77 7.79 -9.56
C LYS A 281 -31.78 7.29 -10.60
N THR A 282 -30.90 6.35 -10.26
CA THR A 282 -29.84 5.86 -11.18
C THR A 282 -29.96 4.36 -11.43
N GLU A 283 -29.63 3.93 -12.65
CA GLU A 283 -29.64 2.51 -13.05
C GLU A 283 -28.76 1.66 -12.12
N VAL A 284 -27.52 2.12 -11.90
CA VAL A 284 -26.57 1.49 -10.97
C VAL A 284 -27.11 1.45 -9.54
N GLY A 285 -27.80 2.50 -9.10
CA GLY A 285 -28.44 2.53 -7.79
C GLY A 285 -29.54 1.48 -7.63
N GLN A 286 -30.31 1.23 -8.68
CA GLN A 286 -31.34 0.19 -8.70
C GLN A 286 -30.73 -1.22 -8.74
N GLU A 287 -29.61 -1.42 -9.46
CA GLU A 287 -28.83 -2.66 -9.42
C GLU A 287 -28.31 -2.95 -8.00
N ILE A 288 -27.71 -1.97 -7.34
CA ILE A 288 -27.22 -2.10 -5.96
C ILE A 288 -28.35 -2.49 -5.00
N LYS A 289 -29.54 -1.87 -5.14
CA LYS A 289 -30.72 -2.23 -4.35
C LYS A 289 -31.17 -3.66 -4.58
N ARG A 290 -31.23 -4.09 -5.84
CA ARG A 290 -31.62 -5.46 -6.20
C ARG A 290 -30.65 -6.45 -5.58
N LEU A 291 -29.35 -6.21 -5.70
CA LEU A 291 -28.31 -7.04 -5.07
C LEU A 291 -28.50 -7.10 -3.55
N GLN A 292 -28.68 -5.96 -2.87
CA GLN A 292 -28.89 -5.91 -1.42
C GLN A 292 -30.12 -6.69 -0.98
N GLN A 293 -31.24 -6.56 -1.67
CA GLN A 293 -32.46 -7.30 -1.38
C GLN A 293 -32.26 -8.81 -1.53
N ARG A 294 -31.54 -9.24 -2.57
CA ARG A 294 -31.26 -10.65 -2.81
C ARG A 294 -30.31 -11.23 -1.77
N VAL A 295 -29.25 -10.49 -1.41
CA VAL A 295 -28.35 -10.87 -0.32
C VAL A 295 -29.12 -11.02 0.99
N GLU A 296 -29.98 -10.07 1.33
CA GLU A 296 -30.81 -10.14 2.54
C GLU A 296 -31.75 -11.35 2.52
N GLN A 297 -32.41 -11.61 1.38
CA GLN A 297 -33.29 -12.77 1.20
C GLN A 297 -32.52 -14.09 1.37
N THR A 298 -31.33 -14.21 0.80
CA THR A 298 -30.49 -15.41 0.94
C THR A 298 -30.03 -15.58 2.39
N ILE A 299 -29.60 -14.52 3.06
CA ILE A 299 -29.21 -14.59 4.49
C ILE A 299 -30.38 -15.04 5.36
N ARG A 300 -31.61 -14.59 5.08
CA ARG A 300 -32.82 -15.01 5.81
C ARG A 300 -33.14 -16.50 5.66
N GLN A 301 -32.62 -17.18 4.65
CA GLN A 301 -32.76 -18.64 4.52
C GLN A 301 -31.90 -19.39 5.54
N ILE A 302 -30.85 -18.75 6.06
CA ILE A 302 -29.96 -19.31 7.08
C ILE A 302 -30.64 -19.12 8.44
N GLN A 303 -31.21 -20.21 8.96
CA GLN A 303 -31.92 -20.18 10.24
C GLN A 303 -30.95 -20.05 11.43
N PRO A 304 -31.41 -19.53 12.59
CA PRO A 304 -30.64 -19.57 13.82
C PRO A 304 -30.28 -21.03 14.19
N GLY A 305 -28.99 -21.34 14.25
CA GLY A 305 -28.49 -22.69 14.53
C GLY A 305 -28.22 -23.55 13.28
N ALA A 306 -28.27 -22.97 12.08
CA ALA A 306 -27.82 -23.62 10.85
C ALA A 306 -26.38 -24.16 11.01
N THR A 307 -26.14 -25.38 10.50
CA THR A 307 -24.82 -25.98 10.47
C THR A 307 -23.95 -25.32 9.39
N ARG A 308 -22.65 -25.61 9.41
CA ARG A 308 -21.72 -25.08 8.39
C ARG A 308 -22.05 -25.68 7.01
N GLU A 309 -22.50 -26.92 7.00
CA GLU A 309 -22.98 -27.63 5.83
C GLU A 309 -24.24 -26.96 5.27
N ASP A 310 -25.22 -26.61 6.12
CA ASP A 310 -26.43 -25.88 5.69
C ASP A 310 -26.08 -24.52 5.07
N ILE A 311 -25.12 -23.80 5.67
CA ILE A 311 -24.65 -22.51 5.15
C ILE A 311 -23.97 -22.69 3.78
N LEU A 312 -23.14 -23.73 3.63
CA LEU A 312 -22.50 -24.05 2.35
C LEU A 312 -23.55 -24.38 1.27
N ASP A 313 -24.57 -25.16 1.59
CA ASP A 313 -25.66 -25.46 0.67
C ASP A 313 -26.42 -24.21 0.23
N VAL A 314 -26.70 -23.28 1.16
CA VAL A 314 -27.33 -21.99 0.83
C VAL A 314 -26.44 -21.14 -0.08
N LEU A 315 -25.13 -21.09 0.17
CA LEU A 315 -24.19 -20.32 -0.67
C LEU A 315 -24.08 -20.90 -2.08
N LEU A 316 -24.01 -22.23 -2.22
CA LEU A 316 -23.98 -22.89 -3.53
C LEU A 316 -25.30 -22.73 -4.28
N ALA A 317 -26.43 -22.82 -3.57
CA ALA A 317 -27.75 -22.55 -4.15
C ALA A 317 -27.89 -21.09 -4.63
N ALA A 318 -27.33 -20.14 -3.88
CA ALA A 318 -27.30 -18.74 -4.27
C ALA A 318 -26.47 -18.50 -5.53
N TRP A 319 -25.36 -19.24 -5.70
CA TRP A 319 -24.51 -19.14 -6.88
C TRP A 319 -25.21 -19.65 -8.14
N ASN A 320 -26.04 -20.68 -8.00
CA ASN A 320 -26.80 -21.27 -9.10
C ASN A 320 -28.07 -20.48 -9.47
N ALA A 321 -28.40 -19.43 -8.73
CA ALA A 321 -29.52 -18.54 -9.03
C ALA A 321 -29.12 -17.45 -10.04
N GLU A 322 -30.10 -16.64 -10.48
CA GLU A 322 -29.85 -15.40 -11.24
C GLU A 322 -28.80 -14.53 -10.52
N ASP A 323 -28.00 -13.68 -11.18
CA ASP A 323 -26.88 -12.90 -10.59
C ASP A 323 -26.05 -13.60 -9.48
N GLY A 324 -25.94 -14.93 -9.52
CA GLY A 324 -25.38 -15.73 -8.43
C GLY A 324 -23.91 -15.41 -8.15
N ASP A 325 -23.18 -15.05 -9.21
CA ASP A 325 -21.80 -14.58 -9.16
C ASP A 325 -21.61 -13.30 -8.32
N GLU A 326 -22.65 -12.48 -8.15
CA GLU A 326 -22.59 -11.30 -7.28
C GLU A 326 -23.21 -11.59 -5.90
N VAL A 327 -24.29 -12.35 -5.86
CA VAL A 327 -25.04 -12.62 -4.61
C VAL A 327 -24.26 -13.54 -3.68
N ALA A 328 -23.75 -14.66 -4.16
CA ALA A 328 -23.09 -15.65 -3.29
C ALA A 328 -21.83 -15.09 -2.61
N PRO A 329 -20.90 -14.40 -3.31
CA PRO A 329 -19.78 -13.71 -2.66
C PRO A 329 -20.23 -12.66 -1.65
N SER A 330 -21.27 -11.88 -1.97
CA SER A 330 -21.79 -10.84 -1.07
C SER A 330 -22.40 -11.43 0.21
N VAL A 331 -23.10 -12.57 0.10
CA VAL A 331 -23.62 -13.31 1.27
C VAL A 331 -22.47 -13.88 2.09
N ALA A 332 -21.45 -14.45 1.44
CA ALA A 332 -20.27 -14.97 2.14
C ALA A 332 -19.55 -13.87 2.93
N MET A 333 -19.34 -12.69 2.33
CA MET A 333 -18.77 -11.53 3.01
C MET A 333 -19.63 -11.07 4.21
N ALA A 334 -20.96 -11.03 4.05
CA ALA A 334 -21.86 -10.64 5.13
C ALA A 334 -21.88 -11.63 6.30
N LEU A 335 -21.67 -12.92 6.02
CA LEU A 335 -21.57 -13.99 7.02
C LEU A 335 -20.17 -14.11 7.63
N GLY A 336 -19.21 -13.27 7.24
CA GLY A 336 -17.79 -13.45 7.50
C GLY A 336 -17.39 -13.98 8.88
N PRO A 337 -17.93 -13.47 9.99
CA PRO A 337 -17.64 -13.99 11.34
C PRO A 337 -17.99 -15.47 11.56
N ASN A 338 -18.94 -16.02 10.80
CA ASN A 338 -19.38 -17.42 10.87
C ASN A 338 -18.58 -18.33 9.91
N LEU A 339 -17.79 -17.77 8.99
CA LEU A 339 -17.00 -18.51 8.00
C LEU A 339 -15.56 -18.71 8.51
N ASP A 340 -15.46 -19.51 9.57
CA ASP A 340 -14.21 -19.79 10.28
C ASP A 340 -13.36 -20.90 9.63
N TYR A 341 -12.24 -21.25 10.26
CA TYR A 341 -11.38 -22.35 9.80
C TYR A 341 -12.15 -23.68 9.69
N GLN A 342 -13.13 -23.93 10.55
CA GLN A 342 -13.93 -25.14 10.47
C GLN A 342 -14.81 -25.15 9.21
N PHE A 343 -15.30 -23.99 8.76
CA PHE A 343 -16.00 -23.87 7.49
C PHE A 343 -15.11 -24.23 6.29
N LEU A 344 -13.84 -23.82 6.31
CA LEU A 344 -12.87 -24.21 5.27
C LEU A 344 -12.64 -25.72 5.21
N LEU A 345 -12.65 -26.41 6.36
CA LEU A 345 -12.59 -27.88 6.40
C LEU A 345 -13.82 -28.53 5.79
N VAL A 346 -15.02 -27.96 5.99
CA VAL A 346 -16.25 -28.44 5.35
C VAL A 346 -16.15 -28.33 3.82
N ILE A 347 -15.65 -27.19 3.31
CA ILE A 347 -15.40 -27.02 1.87
C ILE A 347 -14.40 -28.06 1.36
N ALA A 348 -13.26 -28.23 2.06
CA ALA A 348 -12.22 -29.17 1.64
C ALA A 348 -12.75 -30.61 1.57
N ASN A 349 -13.46 -31.06 2.61
CA ASN A 349 -14.07 -32.40 2.64
C ASN A 349 -15.09 -32.60 1.51
N ARG A 350 -15.87 -31.57 1.16
CA ARG A 350 -16.86 -31.67 0.08
C ARG A 350 -16.20 -31.66 -1.30
N LEU A 351 -15.12 -30.91 -1.48
CA LEU A 351 -14.33 -30.89 -2.71
C LEU A 351 -13.73 -32.27 -3.06
N GLU A 352 -13.32 -33.07 -2.06
CA GLU A 352 -12.77 -34.42 -2.30
C GLU A 352 -13.76 -35.37 -2.98
N GLY A 353 -15.06 -35.16 -2.79
CA GLY A 353 -16.14 -35.99 -3.35
C GLY A 353 -16.92 -35.32 -4.49
N GLU A 354 -16.64 -34.07 -4.83
CA GLU A 354 -17.39 -33.33 -5.84
C GLU A 354 -16.92 -33.68 -7.26
N THR A 355 -17.87 -33.96 -8.14
CA THR A 355 -17.61 -34.34 -9.53
C THR A 355 -18.11 -33.30 -10.52
N ASP A 356 -19.03 -32.42 -10.10
CA ASP A 356 -19.49 -31.31 -10.90
C ASP A 356 -18.44 -30.19 -10.92
N GLU A 357 -17.91 -29.91 -12.11
CA GLU A 357 -16.83 -28.94 -12.30
C GLU A 357 -17.25 -27.52 -11.91
N GLN A 358 -18.51 -27.14 -12.15
CA GLN A 358 -19.01 -25.81 -11.84
C GLN A 358 -19.14 -25.61 -10.32
N THR A 359 -19.73 -26.57 -9.62
CA THR A 359 -19.83 -26.55 -8.16
C THR A 359 -18.45 -26.59 -7.50
N ARG A 360 -17.51 -27.35 -8.07
CA ARG A 360 -16.10 -27.39 -7.64
C ARG A 360 -15.46 -26.00 -7.73
N GLN A 361 -15.64 -25.29 -8.85
CA GLN A 361 -15.14 -23.93 -9.05
C GLN A 361 -15.76 -22.93 -8.06
N HIS A 362 -17.07 -22.98 -7.82
CA HIS A 362 -17.73 -22.11 -6.83
C HIS A 362 -17.19 -22.34 -5.41
N MET A 363 -16.92 -23.60 -5.04
CA MET A 363 -16.30 -23.93 -3.75
C MET A 363 -14.86 -23.44 -3.64
N GLU A 364 -14.07 -23.53 -4.71
CA GLU A 364 -12.72 -22.97 -4.77
C GLU A 364 -12.74 -21.45 -4.60
N GLN A 365 -13.67 -20.76 -5.28
CA GLN A 365 -13.86 -19.31 -5.14
C GLN A 365 -14.33 -18.91 -3.73
N LEU A 366 -15.25 -19.66 -3.12
CA LEU A 366 -15.64 -19.44 -1.72
C LEU A 366 -14.45 -19.55 -0.77
N ARG A 367 -13.61 -20.57 -0.96
CA ARG A 367 -12.38 -20.74 -0.16
C ARG A 367 -11.43 -19.55 -0.33
N GLU A 368 -11.23 -19.05 -1.55
CA GLU A 368 -10.41 -17.86 -1.81
C GLU A 368 -10.96 -16.62 -1.10
N ILE A 369 -12.28 -16.38 -1.21
CA ILE A 369 -12.95 -15.25 -0.56
C ILE A 369 -12.77 -15.30 0.96
N ILE A 370 -13.00 -16.47 1.57
CA ILE A 370 -12.90 -16.66 3.02
C ILE A 370 -11.45 -16.48 3.49
N THR A 371 -10.48 -17.04 2.74
CA THR A 371 -9.05 -16.93 3.08
C THR A 371 -8.59 -15.48 3.03
N ALA A 372 -8.91 -14.76 1.95
CA ALA A 372 -8.55 -13.35 1.79
C ALA A 372 -9.15 -12.48 2.91
N MET A 373 -10.39 -12.76 3.31
CA MET A 373 -11.05 -12.06 4.41
C MET A 373 -10.37 -12.33 5.76
N GLN A 374 -9.94 -13.57 6.04
CA GLN A 374 -9.20 -13.90 7.26
C GLN A 374 -7.83 -13.22 7.31
N GLU A 375 -7.10 -13.20 6.20
CA GLU A 375 -5.82 -12.49 6.08
C GLU A 375 -5.98 -10.99 6.33
N GLN A 376 -7.02 -10.37 5.75
CA GLN A 376 -7.32 -8.96 5.96
C GLN A 376 -7.65 -8.64 7.43
N GLN A 377 -8.41 -9.51 8.10
CA GLN A 377 -8.73 -9.35 9.53
C GLN A 377 -7.47 -9.46 10.40
N GLN A 378 -6.60 -10.44 10.12
CA GLN A 378 -5.34 -10.60 10.84
C GLN A 378 -4.41 -9.39 10.65
N ALA A 379 -4.26 -8.92 9.41
CA ALA A 379 -3.45 -7.73 9.12
C ALA A 379 -3.99 -6.48 9.85
N SER A 380 -5.32 -6.32 9.90
CA SER A 380 -5.96 -5.21 10.62
C SER A 380 -5.76 -5.29 12.14
N GLN A 381 -5.81 -6.49 12.72
CA GLN A 381 -5.54 -6.70 14.15
C GLN A 381 -4.08 -6.42 14.51
N GLN A 382 -3.13 -6.81 13.66
CA GLN A 382 -1.70 -6.54 13.86
C GLN A 382 -1.35 -5.05 13.76
N GLN A 383 -2.12 -4.25 13.02
CA GLN A 383 -1.94 -2.79 12.96
C GLN A 383 -2.53 -2.05 14.15
N MET A 384 -3.47 -2.67 14.88
CA MET A 384 -4.10 -2.10 16.07
C MET A 384 -3.42 -2.53 17.38
N ALA A 385 -2.56 -3.55 17.34
CA ALA A 385 -1.72 -4.01 18.44
C ALA A 385 -0.36 -3.33 18.41
#